data_AF-A0A2S7XTJ8-F1
#
_entry.id   AF-A0A2S7XTJ8-F1
#
_cell.length_a   1.000
_cell.length_b   1.000
_cell.length_c   1.000
_cell.angle_alpha   90.00
_cell.angle_beta   90.00
_cell.angle_gamma   90.00
#
_symmetry.space_group_name_H-M   'P 1'
#
loop_
_entity.id
_entity.type
_entity.pdbx_description
1 polymer ?
#
loop_
_entity_poly.entity_id
_entity_poly.type
_entity_poly.pdbx_seq_one_letter_code
_entity_poly.pdbx_strand_id
1 'polypeptide(L)'
;MPQFFSQLSIIQSNIFPEPFSDAPEVDATFNDDNDDDVLPMPVFLAEAIAARISAAAQHGNLTPRPGLIVRMDSPVHGNAQPLAVLLTEPIKSKCWRGYLCAHETDYASAADLVLELCDAPCDPLVAMVQCWNPAQCDPHEAQAALGELAPQRLVAVHDLAAEYCAGESLDIAPKPGSLVQRVTHSGQLVLTGTPFGSDNDLRYQYQAIYRNAAAVRLSAAQLVITPAMSSWLERMGDGLRAAAQQWHLQLEPVLQPIRDGAALEPVTQWQIGNWLNLQIIPIPSGDALQLHAVWQIVTPIVLELIVANGLVRQRYQLNAQCPIVNVFISMKEQLTLRIYAVTEHLLFEAPFPE
;
A
#
# COMPACT_ATOMS: atom_id res chain seq x y z
N MET A 1 -8.63 34.86 11.51
CA MET A 1 -7.76 34.51 10.37
C MET A 1 -8.39 33.31 9.68
N PRO A 2 -8.53 33.29 8.35
CA PRO A 2 -9.04 32.11 7.66
C PRO A 2 -8.09 30.93 7.90
N GLN A 3 -8.62 29.80 8.36
CA GLN A 3 -7.87 28.54 8.46
C GLN A 3 -7.60 28.07 7.02
N PHE A 4 -6.36 28.16 6.57
CA PHE A 4 -5.94 27.51 5.33
C PHE A 4 -5.82 26.00 5.61
N PHE A 5 -6.75 25.22 5.09
CA PHE A 5 -6.63 23.76 5.07
C PHE A 5 -5.48 23.36 4.14
N SER A 6 -4.61 22.47 4.59
CA SER A 6 -3.61 21.86 3.71
C SER A 6 -4.29 20.93 2.72
N GLN A 7 -3.73 20.74 1.51
CA GLN A 7 -4.29 19.80 0.53
C GLN A 7 -4.46 18.38 1.10
N LEU A 8 -3.52 17.92 1.94
CA LEU A 8 -3.64 16.63 2.64
C LEU A 8 -4.83 16.59 3.61
N SER A 9 -5.12 17.70 4.32
CA SER A 9 -6.29 17.74 5.20
C SER A 9 -7.59 17.65 4.42
N ILE A 10 -7.66 18.24 3.22
CA ILE A 10 -8.81 18.11 2.32
C ILE A 10 -8.95 16.65 1.85
N ILE A 11 -7.86 16.03 1.40
CA ILE A 11 -7.86 14.61 0.99
C ILE A 11 -8.32 13.72 2.15
N GLN A 12 -7.79 13.93 3.35
CA GLN A 12 -8.17 13.18 4.53
C GLN A 12 -9.66 13.36 4.86
N SER A 13 -10.19 14.59 4.84
CA SER A 13 -11.60 14.87 5.10
C SER A 13 -12.53 14.30 4.02
N ASN A 14 -12.09 14.25 2.75
CA ASN A 14 -12.87 13.64 1.69
C ASN A 14 -12.95 12.12 1.84
N ILE A 15 -11.83 11.48 2.22
CA ILE A 15 -11.75 10.03 2.39
C ILE A 15 -12.43 9.57 3.69
N PHE A 16 -12.30 10.37 4.76
CA PHE A 16 -12.86 10.17 6.09
C PHE A 16 -13.68 11.40 6.51
N PRO A 17 -14.87 11.60 5.92
CA PRO A 17 -15.74 12.65 6.39
C PRO A 17 -16.13 12.34 7.83
N GLU A 18 -15.98 13.32 8.71
CA GLU A 18 -16.61 13.27 10.02
C GLU A 18 -18.12 13.06 9.83
N PRO A 19 -18.78 12.21 10.63
CA PRO A 19 -20.22 12.12 10.59
C PRO A 19 -20.76 13.54 10.80
N PHE A 20 -21.62 14.00 9.88
CA PHE A 20 -22.22 15.32 9.97
C PHE A 20 -22.82 15.49 11.38
N SER A 21 -22.16 16.26 12.23
CA SER A 21 -22.77 16.83 13.42
C SER A 21 -23.79 17.81 12.88
N ASP A 22 -25.08 17.52 13.11
CA ASP A 22 -26.26 18.29 12.72
C ASP A 22 -25.89 19.64 12.07
N ALA A 23 -25.79 19.64 10.75
CA ALA A 23 -25.59 20.89 10.02
C ALA A 23 -26.73 21.83 10.43
N PRO A 24 -26.44 23.09 10.78
CA PRO A 24 -27.51 24.04 11.07
C PRO A 24 -28.45 24.05 9.86
N GLU A 25 -29.76 23.90 10.12
CA GLU A 25 -30.80 24.05 9.11
C GLU A 25 -30.48 25.30 8.30
N VAL A 26 -30.11 25.10 7.04
CA VAL A 26 -29.88 26.22 6.13
C VAL A 26 -31.26 26.84 5.92
N ASP A 27 -31.48 27.99 6.54
CA ASP A 27 -32.68 28.79 6.41
C ASP A 27 -32.88 29.07 4.91
N ALA A 28 -33.83 28.37 4.29
CA ALA A 28 -34.06 28.34 2.85
C ALA A 28 -34.80 29.61 2.39
N THR A 29 -34.26 30.77 2.73
CA THR A 29 -34.62 32.06 2.12
C THR A 29 -33.54 32.46 1.12
N PHE A 30 -33.24 31.56 0.18
CA PHE A 30 -32.64 31.97 -1.08
C PHE A 30 -33.74 32.65 -1.90
N ASN A 31 -33.72 33.98 -1.92
CA ASN A 31 -34.54 34.77 -2.83
C ASN A 31 -34.19 34.35 -4.26
N ASP A 32 -35.18 33.80 -4.94
CA ASP A 32 -35.18 33.47 -6.37
C ASP A 32 -35.36 34.76 -7.19
N ASP A 33 -34.41 35.69 -7.04
CA ASP A 33 -34.29 36.81 -7.96
C ASP A 33 -33.60 36.27 -9.22
N ASN A 34 -34.45 35.93 -10.20
CA ASN A 34 -34.10 35.56 -11.57
C ASN A 34 -32.97 36.44 -12.11
N ASP A 35 -31.80 35.84 -12.30
CA ASP A 35 -30.85 36.25 -13.33
C ASP A 35 -30.49 35.00 -14.15
N ASP A 36 -30.97 34.98 -15.40
CA ASP A 36 -30.62 34.04 -16.48
C ASP A 36 -29.13 34.17 -16.92
N ASP A 37 -28.23 34.51 -15.99
CA ASP A 37 -26.79 34.45 -16.21
C ASP A 37 -26.33 33.00 -16.00
N VAL A 38 -26.65 32.14 -16.97
CA VAL A 38 -26.04 30.80 -17.08
C VAL A 38 -24.55 31.00 -17.31
N LEU A 39 -23.77 31.03 -16.23
CA LEU A 39 -22.32 31.08 -16.31
C LEU A 39 -21.83 29.89 -17.16
N PRO A 40 -21.03 30.13 -18.23
CA PRO A 40 -20.56 29.05 -19.08
C PRO A 40 -19.71 28.08 -18.26
N MET A 41 -19.99 26.78 -18.40
CA MET A 41 -19.26 25.74 -17.69
C MET A 41 -17.76 25.83 -18.01
N PRO A 42 -16.88 25.90 -17.00
CA PRO A 42 -15.44 25.84 -17.21
C PRO A 42 -15.02 24.62 -18.04
N VAL A 43 -14.09 24.81 -18.99
CA VAL A 43 -13.67 23.77 -19.94
C VAL A 43 -13.21 22.49 -19.23
N PHE A 44 -12.41 22.62 -18.16
CA PHE A 44 -11.90 21.46 -17.43
C PHE A 44 -13.02 20.61 -16.78
N LEU A 45 -14.12 21.24 -16.36
CA LEU A 45 -15.28 20.51 -15.82
C LEU A 45 -16.03 19.79 -16.94
N ALA A 46 -16.21 20.45 -18.09
CA ALA A 46 -16.84 19.84 -19.25
C ALA A 46 -16.04 18.62 -19.75
N GLU A 47 -14.71 18.72 -19.78
CA GLU A 47 -13.80 17.61 -20.13
C GLU A 47 -13.89 16.46 -19.12
N ALA A 48 -13.87 16.76 -17.81
CA ALA A 48 -14.00 15.74 -16.78
C ALA A 48 -15.35 15.01 -16.84
N ILE A 49 -16.44 15.73 -17.08
CA ILE A 49 -17.78 15.16 -17.28
C ILE A 49 -17.81 14.28 -18.54
N ALA A 50 -17.25 14.76 -19.65
CA ALA A 50 -17.19 14.00 -20.89
C ALA A 50 -16.37 12.70 -20.73
N ALA A 51 -15.23 12.76 -20.04
CA ALA A 51 -14.41 11.59 -19.74
C ALA A 51 -15.17 10.56 -18.89
N ARG A 52 -15.87 11.00 -17.84
CA ARG A 52 -16.73 10.13 -17.01
C ARG A 52 -17.83 9.47 -17.82
N ILE A 53 -18.52 10.22 -18.67
CA ILE A 53 -19.57 9.67 -19.56
C ILE A 53 -18.96 8.63 -20.51
N SER A 54 -17.80 8.93 -21.10
CA SER A 54 -17.12 8.01 -22.02
C SER A 54 -16.68 6.71 -21.32
N ALA A 55 -16.11 6.80 -20.12
CA ALA A 55 -15.70 5.63 -19.34
C ALA A 55 -16.91 4.77 -18.96
N ALA A 56 -17.99 5.38 -18.48
CA ALA A 56 -19.22 4.66 -18.14
C ALA A 56 -19.87 3.98 -19.36
N ALA A 57 -19.87 4.65 -20.52
CA ALA A 57 -20.43 4.12 -21.75
C ALA A 57 -19.63 2.91 -22.29
N GLN A 58 -18.29 2.95 -22.22
CA GLN A 58 -17.44 1.87 -22.72
C GLN A 58 -17.34 0.70 -21.75
N HIS A 59 -17.34 0.96 -20.44
CA HIS A 59 -17.04 -0.04 -19.41
C HIS A 59 -18.25 -0.47 -18.58
N GLY A 60 -19.48 -0.11 -18.98
CA GLY A 60 -20.70 -0.38 -18.19
C GLY A 60 -20.94 -1.85 -17.79
N ASN A 61 -20.19 -2.80 -18.36
CA ASN A 61 -20.16 -4.19 -17.90
C ASN A 61 -19.21 -4.37 -16.70
N LEU A 62 -19.80 -4.56 -15.52
CA LEU A 62 -19.14 -4.87 -14.25
C LEU A 62 -18.66 -6.33 -14.10
N THR A 63 -18.67 -7.14 -15.17
CA THR A 63 -18.14 -8.51 -15.10
C THR A 63 -16.66 -8.47 -14.70
N PRO A 64 -16.29 -9.01 -13.52
CA PRO A 64 -14.93 -8.92 -13.02
C PRO A 64 -13.93 -9.60 -13.95
N ARG A 65 -12.84 -8.89 -14.28
CA ARG A 65 -11.75 -9.37 -15.14
C ARG A 65 -10.46 -8.61 -14.83
N PRO A 66 -9.28 -9.19 -15.08
CA PRO A 66 -8.01 -8.48 -14.98
C PRO A 66 -8.04 -7.21 -15.83
N GLY A 67 -7.55 -6.10 -15.29
CA GLY A 67 -7.53 -4.81 -15.98
C GLY A 67 -8.69 -3.91 -15.64
N LEU A 68 -9.85 -4.45 -15.26
CA LEU A 68 -11.02 -3.65 -14.92
C LEU A 68 -10.76 -2.80 -13.67
N ILE A 69 -11.08 -1.52 -13.72
CA ILE A 69 -11.02 -0.62 -12.58
C ILE A 69 -12.44 -0.36 -12.10
N VAL A 70 -12.70 -0.60 -10.81
CA VAL A 70 -14.04 -0.54 -10.22
C VAL A 70 -14.14 0.50 -9.12
N ARG A 71 -15.32 1.14 -9.01
CA ARG A 71 -15.67 2.07 -7.95
C ARG A 71 -16.27 1.33 -6.75
N MET A 72 -15.66 1.53 -5.59
CA MET A 72 -16.06 0.97 -4.30
C MET A 72 -16.55 2.10 -3.39
N ASP A 73 -17.87 2.14 -3.17
CA ASP A 73 -18.50 3.11 -2.27
C ASP A 73 -18.53 2.53 -0.86
N SER A 74 -18.43 3.38 0.17
CA SER A 74 -18.57 2.92 1.56
C SER A 74 -20.01 3.09 2.01
N PRO A 75 -20.76 2.01 2.33
CA PRO A 75 -22.11 2.14 2.86
C PRO A 75 -22.14 2.75 4.27
N VAL A 76 -21.03 2.65 5.01
CA VAL A 76 -20.90 3.15 6.40
C VAL A 76 -20.50 4.62 6.44
N HIS A 77 -19.80 5.10 5.41
CA HIS A 77 -19.30 6.47 5.33
C HIS A 77 -19.94 7.19 4.13
N GLY A 78 -21.25 7.46 4.22
CA GLY A 78 -22.10 7.81 3.07
C GLY A 78 -21.59 8.96 2.19
N ASN A 79 -21.03 10.02 2.78
CA ASN A 79 -20.49 11.17 2.03
C ASN A 79 -18.98 11.03 1.72
N ALA A 80 -18.38 9.87 1.97
CA ALA A 80 -16.96 9.68 1.73
C ALA A 80 -16.69 9.53 0.23
N GLN A 81 -15.60 10.14 -0.23
CA GLN A 81 -15.11 9.97 -1.58
C GLN A 81 -14.97 8.46 -1.88
N PRO A 82 -15.49 7.95 -3.00
CA PRO A 82 -15.39 6.54 -3.33
C PRO A 82 -13.93 6.13 -3.55
N LEU A 83 -13.61 4.87 -3.28
CA LEU A 83 -12.32 4.29 -3.61
C LEU A 83 -12.38 3.65 -5.00
N ALA A 84 -11.25 3.59 -5.69
CA ALA A 84 -11.14 2.92 -6.98
C ALA A 84 -10.13 1.76 -6.86
N VAL A 85 -10.46 0.58 -7.38
CA VAL A 85 -9.59 -0.60 -7.33
C VAL A 85 -9.39 -1.15 -8.74
N LEU A 86 -8.14 -1.27 -9.17
CA LEU A 86 -7.75 -2.02 -10.36
C LEU A 86 -7.74 -3.51 -10.02
N LEU A 87 -8.56 -4.31 -10.70
CA LEU A 87 -8.60 -5.76 -10.54
C LEU A 87 -7.45 -6.42 -11.32
N THR A 88 -6.72 -7.33 -10.68
CA THR A 88 -5.60 -8.06 -11.32
C THR A 88 -5.87 -9.56 -11.41
N GLU A 89 -6.26 -10.20 -10.31
CA GLU A 89 -6.51 -11.64 -10.28
C GLU A 89 -7.60 -12.03 -9.27
N PRO A 90 -8.39 -13.09 -9.55
CA PRO A 90 -9.32 -13.65 -8.57
C PRO A 90 -8.55 -14.47 -7.51
N ILE A 91 -8.91 -14.31 -6.23
CA ILE A 91 -8.31 -15.09 -5.11
C ILE A 91 -9.25 -16.20 -4.63
N LYS A 92 -10.56 -15.92 -4.54
CA LYS A 92 -11.64 -16.86 -4.16
C LYS A 92 -12.90 -16.55 -4.98
N SER A 93 -13.96 -17.36 -4.84
CA SER A 93 -15.17 -17.27 -5.68
C SER A 93 -15.85 -15.90 -5.78
N LYS A 94 -15.57 -14.97 -4.87
CA LYS A 94 -16.10 -13.59 -4.88
C LYS A 94 -15.07 -12.51 -4.55
N CYS A 95 -13.80 -12.87 -4.37
CA CYS A 95 -12.78 -11.92 -3.91
C CYS A 95 -11.71 -11.75 -4.97
N TRP A 96 -11.41 -10.50 -5.31
CA TRP A 96 -10.38 -10.13 -6.26
C TRP A 96 -9.25 -9.40 -5.58
N ARG A 97 -8.03 -9.65 -6.06
CA ARG A 97 -6.84 -8.87 -5.77
C ARG A 97 -6.76 -7.69 -6.73
N GLY A 98 -6.16 -6.62 -6.25
CA GLY A 98 -5.92 -5.45 -7.04
C GLY A 98 -4.96 -4.46 -6.40
N TYR A 99 -4.97 -3.27 -6.97
CA TYR A 99 -4.27 -2.10 -6.44
C TYR A 99 -5.23 -0.94 -6.35
N LEU A 100 -5.08 -0.11 -5.31
CA LEU A 100 -5.84 1.13 -5.24
C LEU A 100 -5.47 2.08 -6.38
N CYS A 101 -6.45 2.82 -6.86
CA CYS A 101 -6.29 3.88 -7.83
C CYS A 101 -6.68 5.21 -7.19
N ALA A 102 -6.07 6.29 -7.67
CA ALA A 102 -6.29 7.63 -7.16
C ALA A 102 -6.14 8.67 -8.27
N HIS A 103 -6.49 9.92 -7.99
CA HIS A 103 -6.43 11.01 -8.96
C HIS A 103 -5.38 12.07 -8.64
N GLU A 104 -4.81 12.08 -7.43
CA GLU A 104 -3.88 13.13 -6.99
C GLU A 104 -2.43 12.84 -7.44
N THR A 105 -2.18 12.95 -8.76
CA THR A 105 -0.86 12.63 -9.37
C THR A 105 0.29 13.48 -8.84
N ASP A 106 0.02 14.63 -8.23
CA ASP A 106 1.04 15.45 -7.56
C ASP A 106 1.71 14.70 -6.38
N TYR A 107 1.04 13.69 -5.83
CA TYR A 107 1.55 12.81 -4.79
C TYR A 107 2.16 11.51 -5.31
N ALA A 108 2.26 11.33 -6.64
CA ALA A 108 2.85 10.13 -7.22
C ALA A 108 4.30 9.93 -6.73
N SER A 109 4.62 8.69 -6.42
CA SER A 109 5.94 8.17 -6.10
C SER A 109 6.48 7.34 -7.27
N ALA A 110 7.72 6.87 -7.13
CA ALA A 110 8.34 5.94 -8.07
C ALA A 110 7.60 4.60 -8.22
N ALA A 111 6.72 4.26 -7.26
CA ALA A 111 5.92 3.04 -7.23
C ALA A 111 4.46 3.26 -7.68
N ASP A 112 4.13 4.44 -8.21
CA ASP A 112 2.80 4.72 -8.78
C ASP A 112 2.89 4.70 -10.30
N LEU A 113 1.96 3.99 -10.95
CA LEU A 113 1.80 4.06 -12.40
C LEU A 113 0.82 5.18 -12.73
N VAL A 114 1.30 6.27 -13.32
CA VAL A 114 0.43 7.34 -13.83
C VAL A 114 -0.19 6.89 -15.15
N LEU A 115 -1.51 7.07 -15.25
CA LEU A 115 -2.27 6.73 -16.44
C LEU A 115 -2.11 7.81 -17.51
N GLU A 116 -1.93 7.36 -18.74
CA GLU A 116 -1.68 8.21 -19.90
C GLU A 116 -2.87 8.13 -20.86
N LEU A 117 -2.85 8.93 -21.93
CA LEU A 117 -3.91 8.93 -22.94
C LEU A 117 -4.10 7.55 -23.61
N CYS A 118 -3.08 6.71 -23.64
CA CYS A 118 -3.17 5.35 -24.18
C CYS A 118 -3.95 4.37 -23.28
N ASP A 119 -4.15 4.72 -22.01
CA ASP A 119 -4.97 3.95 -21.06
C ASP A 119 -6.46 4.35 -21.14
N ALA A 120 -6.80 5.36 -21.93
CA ALA A 120 -8.15 5.88 -22.04
C ALA A 120 -9.11 4.87 -22.73
N PRO A 121 -10.40 4.91 -22.37
CA PRO A 121 -10.99 5.85 -21.42
C PRO A 121 -10.94 5.36 -19.96
N CYS A 122 -10.64 6.32 -19.09
CA CYS A 122 -10.74 6.20 -17.64
C CYS A 122 -11.54 7.38 -17.08
N ASP A 123 -12.28 7.14 -16.01
CA ASP A 123 -12.92 8.18 -15.20
C ASP A 123 -11.82 9.07 -14.57
N PRO A 124 -12.00 10.40 -14.50
CA PRO A 124 -11.05 11.29 -13.84
C PRO A 124 -10.72 10.96 -12.38
N LEU A 125 -11.54 10.15 -11.69
CA LEU A 125 -11.22 9.58 -10.38
C LEU A 125 -10.01 8.65 -10.39
N VAL A 126 -9.57 8.20 -11.57
CA VAL A 126 -8.48 7.26 -11.78
C VAL A 126 -7.45 7.89 -12.71
N ALA A 127 -6.43 8.52 -12.13
CA ALA A 127 -5.30 9.08 -12.85
C ALA A 127 -3.99 8.32 -12.57
N MET A 128 -3.93 7.51 -11.51
CA MET A 128 -2.80 6.65 -11.21
C MET A 128 -3.19 5.36 -10.47
N VAL A 129 -2.35 4.33 -10.60
CA VAL A 129 -2.42 3.07 -9.85
C VAL A 129 -1.33 3.07 -8.78
N GLN A 130 -1.73 2.88 -7.52
CA GLN A 130 -0.85 2.83 -6.37
C GLN A 130 -0.26 1.42 -6.21
N CYS A 131 0.84 1.12 -6.92
CA CYS A 131 1.41 -0.24 -6.92
C CYS A 131 2.03 -0.63 -5.56
N TRP A 132 2.24 0.35 -4.68
CA TRP A 132 2.62 0.14 -3.28
C TRP A 132 1.42 -0.18 -2.35
N ASN A 133 0.18 -0.04 -2.84
CA ASN A 133 -1.06 -0.15 -2.05
C ASN A 133 -1.97 -1.28 -2.57
N PRO A 134 -1.61 -2.56 -2.33
CA PRO A 134 -2.43 -3.68 -2.73
C PRO A 134 -3.76 -3.69 -1.98
N ALA A 135 -4.82 -4.05 -2.68
CA ALA A 135 -6.18 -4.10 -2.13
C ALA A 135 -6.86 -5.42 -2.49
N GLN A 136 -7.89 -5.77 -1.71
CA GLN A 136 -8.84 -6.81 -2.05
C GLN A 136 -10.24 -6.21 -2.03
N CYS A 137 -11.12 -6.73 -2.88
CA CYS A 137 -12.52 -6.34 -2.87
C CYS A 137 -13.41 -7.47 -3.40
N ASP A 138 -14.69 -7.40 -3.07
CA ASP A 138 -15.72 -8.11 -3.83
C ASP A 138 -16.20 -7.17 -4.95
N PRO A 139 -15.83 -7.42 -6.22
CA PRO A 139 -16.24 -6.56 -7.32
C PRO A 139 -17.75 -6.64 -7.61
N HIS A 140 -18.50 -7.56 -6.99
CA HIS A 140 -19.96 -7.54 -7.05
C HIS A 140 -20.57 -6.42 -6.21
N GLU A 141 -19.83 -5.84 -5.27
CA GLU A 141 -20.22 -4.64 -4.52
C GLU A 141 -19.84 -3.34 -5.26
N ALA A 142 -19.15 -3.46 -6.40
CA ALA A 142 -18.77 -2.32 -7.22
C ALA A 142 -19.99 -1.57 -7.75
N GLN A 143 -19.94 -0.24 -7.70
CA GLN A 143 -21.04 0.62 -8.14
C GLN A 143 -20.90 1.07 -9.60
N ALA A 144 -19.67 1.09 -10.12
CA ALA A 144 -19.38 1.47 -11.50
C ALA A 144 -18.02 0.93 -11.95
N ALA A 145 -17.87 0.70 -13.25
CA ALA A 145 -16.55 0.56 -13.86
C ALA A 145 -16.02 1.95 -14.19
N LEU A 146 -14.77 2.19 -13.85
CA LEU A 146 -14.09 3.47 -14.02
C LEU A 146 -13.09 3.43 -15.18
N GLY A 147 -12.74 2.26 -15.70
CA GLY A 147 -11.71 2.11 -16.73
C GLY A 147 -11.33 0.66 -16.91
N GLU A 148 -10.51 0.36 -17.90
CA GLU A 148 -9.91 -0.96 -18.09
C GLU A 148 -8.49 -0.82 -18.66
N LEU A 149 -7.50 -1.34 -17.94
CA LEU A 149 -6.12 -1.36 -18.41
C LEU A 149 -5.88 -2.54 -19.35
N ALA A 150 -5.14 -2.27 -20.42
CA ALA A 150 -4.69 -3.31 -21.34
C ALA A 150 -3.75 -4.32 -20.64
N PRO A 151 -3.68 -5.58 -21.10
CA PRO A 151 -2.81 -6.60 -20.49
C PRO A 151 -1.33 -6.18 -20.38
N GLN A 152 -0.81 -5.45 -21.36
CA GLN A 152 0.57 -4.94 -21.30
C GLN A 152 0.76 -3.94 -20.14
N ARG A 153 -0.24 -3.11 -19.85
CA ARG A 153 -0.19 -2.17 -18.73
C ARG A 153 -0.30 -2.89 -17.39
N LEU A 154 -1.02 -4.02 -17.32
CA LEU A 154 -0.99 -4.88 -16.13
C LEU A 154 0.40 -5.46 -15.84
N VAL A 155 1.18 -5.82 -16.88
CA VAL A 155 2.59 -6.22 -16.70
C VAL A 155 3.38 -5.09 -16.05
N ALA A 156 3.22 -3.86 -16.52
CA ALA A 156 3.89 -2.70 -15.93
C ALA A 156 3.49 -2.48 -14.45
N VAL A 157 2.20 -2.65 -14.12
CA VAL A 157 1.73 -2.59 -12.71
C VAL A 157 2.41 -3.65 -11.85
N HIS A 158 2.48 -4.89 -12.34
CA HIS A 158 3.13 -5.98 -11.61
C HIS A 158 4.64 -5.76 -11.43
N ASP A 159 5.33 -5.25 -12.44
CA ASP A 159 6.75 -4.93 -12.34
C ASP A 159 7.00 -3.82 -11.33
N LEU A 160 6.21 -2.74 -11.37
CA LEU A 160 6.33 -1.63 -10.42
C LEU A 160 6.08 -2.08 -8.99
N ALA A 161 5.09 -2.95 -8.77
CA ALA A 161 4.84 -3.55 -7.47
C ALA A 161 6.02 -4.42 -7.02
N ALA A 162 6.61 -5.21 -7.93
CA ALA A 162 7.77 -6.04 -7.63
C ALA A 162 9.02 -5.21 -7.28
N GLU A 163 9.31 -4.16 -8.06
CA GLU A 163 10.41 -3.20 -7.79
C GLU A 163 10.25 -2.54 -6.42
N TYR A 164 9.02 -2.11 -6.09
CA TYR A 164 8.70 -1.54 -4.79
C TYR A 164 8.96 -2.54 -3.65
N CYS A 165 8.50 -3.79 -3.80
CA CYS A 165 8.76 -4.85 -2.82
C CYS A 165 10.25 -5.19 -2.69
N ALA A 166 11.00 -5.16 -3.80
CA ALA A 166 12.44 -5.40 -3.81
C ALA A 166 13.24 -4.24 -3.19
N GLY A 167 12.63 -3.06 -3.03
CA GLY A 167 13.30 -1.88 -2.49
C GLY A 167 14.38 -1.32 -3.42
N GLU A 168 14.17 -1.44 -4.73
CA GLU A 168 15.16 -1.01 -5.72
C GLU A 168 15.39 0.50 -5.66
N SER A 169 16.68 0.89 -5.64
CA SER A 169 17.07 2.29 -5.74
C SER A 169 17.06 2.71 -7.21
N LEU A 170 16.35 3.80 -7.50
CA LEU A 170 16.34 4.41 -8.82
C LEU A 170 17.39 5.52 -8.88
N ASP A 171 18.12 5.60 -10.00
CA ASP A 171 19.02 6.72 -10.31
C ASP A 171 18.21 7.95 -10.78
N ILE A 172 17.28 8.40 -9.93
CA ILE A 172 16.39 9.53 -10.15
C ILE A 172 16.36 10.34 -8.87
N ALA A 173 16.75 11.62 -8.96
CA ALA A 173 16.72 12.52 -7.81
C ALA A 173 15.27 12.73 -7.30
N PRO A 174 15.05 12.73 -5.98
CA PRO A 174 13.75 13.07 -5.42
C PRO A 174 13.29 14.48 -5.79
N LYS A 175 12.09 14.59 -6.36
CA LYS A 175 11.44 15.86 -6.70
C LYS A 175 9.91 15.71 -6.63
N PRO A 176 9.30 15.88 -5.44
CA PRO A 176 7.84 15.79 -5.26
C PRO A 176 7.06 16.64 -6.27
N GLY A 177 5.90 16.15 -6.72
CA GLY A 177 5.08 16.80 -7.75
C GLY A 177 5.64 16.73 -9.16
N SER A 178 6.74 15.99 -9.38
CA SER A 178 7.28 15.76 -10.73
C SER A 178 7.03 14.33 -11.19
N LEU A 179 6.66 14.20 -12.47
CA LEU A 179 6.51 12.92 -13.15
C LEU A 179 7.73 12.65 -14.02
N VAL A 180 8.12 11.39 -14.11
CA VAL A 180 9.29 10.94 -14.87
C VAL A 180 8.90 9.71 -15.68
N GLN A 181 9.26 9.72 -16.96
CA GLN A 181 9.18 8.55 -17.81
C GLN A 181 10.41 7.68 -17.58
N ARG A 182 10.19 6.40 -17.28
CA ARG A 182 11.26 5.43 -17.04
C ARG A 182 10.90 4.06 -17.61
N VAL A 183 11.87 3.16 -17.58
CA VAL A 183 11.69 1.77 -17.98
C VAL A 183 11.74 0.89 -16.73
N THR A 184 10.81 -0.04 -16.57
CA THR A 184 10.83 -1.05 -15.49
C THR A 184 11.92 -2.08 -15.73
N HIS A 185 12.24 -2.89 -14.73
CA HIS A 185 13.23 -3.97 -14.85
C HIS A 185 12.91 -4.94 -16.01
N SER A 186 11.62 -5.19 -16.29
CA SER A 186 11.20 -6.07 -17.38
C SER A 186 11.18 -5.39 -18.77
N GLY A 187 11.48 -4.09 -18.83
CA GLY A 187 11.49 -3.33 -20.08
C GLY A 187 10.20 -2.57 -20.40
N GLN A 188 9.24 -2.43 -19.47
CA GLN A 188 8.03 -1.64 -19.72
C GLN A 188 8.29 -0.14 -19.58
N LEU A 189 7.86 0.62 -20.57
CA LEU A 189 7.87 2.08 -20.51
C LEU A 189 6.70 2.56 -19.63
N VAL A 190 7.02 3.33 -18.59
CA VAL A 190 6.05 3.79 -17.59
C VAL A 190 6.26 5.26 -17.28
N LEU A 191 5.17 5.94 -16.89
CA LEU A 191 5.20 7.26 -16.28
C LEU A 191 4.96 7.09 -14.77
N THR A 192 5.90 7.53 -13.94
CA THR A 192 5.80 7.44 -12.47
C THR A 192 6.09 8.79 -11.84
N GLY A 193 5.88 8.92 -10.53
CA GLY A 193 6.51 10.00 -9.76
C GLY A 193 8.00 9.77 -9.57
N THR A 194 8.67 10.64 -8.80
CA THR A 194 10.06 10.43 -8.37
C THR A 194 10.14 9.64 -7.06
N PRO A 195 11.31 9.09 -6.68
CA PRO A 195 11.55 8.58 -5.34
C PRO A 195 11.22 9.60 -4.24
N PHE A 196 11.02 9.10 -3.02
CA PHE A 196 10.77 9.92 -1.83
C PHE A 196 11.97 10.82 -1.52
N GLY A 197 11.67 12.03 -1.04
CA GLY A 197 12.67 12.98 -0.56
C GLY A 197 13.11 12.68 0.86
N SER A 198 13.30 13.73 1.65
CA SER A 198 13.59 13.62 3.08
C SER A 198 12.38 13.15 3.88
N ASP A 199 12.55 12.92 5.18
CA ASP A 199 11.50 12.49 6.11
C ASP A 199 10.27 13.43 6.16
N ASN A 200 10.43 14.68 5.70
CA ASN A 200 9.35 15.67 5.62
C ASN A 200 8.55 15.62 4.31
N ASP A 201 8.77 14.61 3.46
CA ASP A 201 8.02 14.42 2.23
C ASP A 201 6.54 14.13 2.53
N LEU A 202 5.65 15.04 2.12
CA LEU A 202 4.21 14.95 2.35
C LEU A 202 3.59 13.69 1.72
N ARG A 203 4.25 13.08 0.74
CA ARG A 203 3.79 11.82 0.14
C ARG A 203 3.76 10.68 1.16
N TYR A 204 4.59 10.69 2.21
CA TYR A 204 4.49 9.68 3.27
C TYR A 204 3.14 9.75 4.01
N GLN A 205 2.67 10.98 4.29
CA GLN A 205 1.37 11.21 4.92
C GLN A 205 0.23 10.85 3.97
N TYR A 206 0.35 11.23 2.70
CA TYR A 206 -0.59 10.81 1.65
C TYR A 206 -0.75 9.28 1.59
N GLN A 207 0.37 8.55 1.54
CA GLN A 207 0.32 7.09 1.54
C GLN A 207 -0.35 6.53 2.80
N ALA A 208 -0.07 7.10 3.98
CA ALA A 208 -0.69 6.67 5.22
C ALA A 208 -2.22 6.83 5.20
N ILE A 209 -2.74 7.94 4.64
CA ILE A 209 -4.18 8.16 4.48
C ILE A 209 -4.80 7.06 3.62
N TYR A 210 -4.23 6.76 2.46
CA TYR A 210 -4.76 5.75 1.54
C TYR A 210 -4.61 4.31 2.05
N ARG A 211 -3.54 3.98 2.79
CA ARG A 211 -3.43 2.68 3.51
C ARG A 211 -4.56 2.53 4.53
N ASN A 212 -4.80 3.57 5.32
CA ASN A 212 -5.90 3.56 6.29
C ASN A 212 -7.26 3.43 5.59
N ALA A 213 -7.45 4.09 4.44
CA ALA A 213 -8.69 4.02 3.69
C ALA A 213 -8.96 2.60 3.17
N ALA A 214 -7.92 1.97 2.62
CA ALA A 214 -7.97 0.57 2.20
C ALA A 214 -8.35 -0.35 3.37
N ALA A 215 -7.69 -0.17 4.53
CA ALA A 215 -7.88 -0.98 5.73
C ALA A 215 -9.31 -0.92 6.28
N VAL A 216 -9.92 0.27 6.30
CA VAL A 216 -11.24 0.49 6.91
C VAL A 216 -12.38 0.17 5.94
N ARG A 217 -12.23 0.49 4.65
CA ARG A 217 -13.37 0.57 3.71
C ARG A 217 -13.41 -0.53 2.68
N LEU A 218 -12.27 -1.12 2.38
CA LEU A 218 -12.25 -2.32 1.58
C LEU A 218 -12.23 -3.50 2.55
N SER A 219 -12.68 -4.66 2.08
CA SER A 219 -12.14 -5.91 2.63
C SER A 219 -10.67 -5.86 2.27
N ALA A 220 -9.86 -5.14 3.04
CA ALA A 220 -8.46 -5.01 2.73
C ALA A 220 -7.93 -6.41 2.47
N ALA A 221 -6.81 -6.50 1.79
CA ALA A 221 -5.90 -7.55 2.17
C ALA A 221 -5.47 -7.33 3.64
N GLN A 222 -6.41 -7.33 4.61
CA GLN A 222 -6.21 -8.04 5.86
C GLN A 222 -5.81 -9.40 5.37
N LEU A 223 -4.49 -9.57 5.31
CA LEU A 223 -3.80 -10.80 5.56
C LEU A 223 -4.74 -11.65 6.38
N VAL A 224 -5.47 -12.55 5.71
CA VAL A 224 -6.38 -13.44 6.43
C VAL A 224 -5.42 -14.29 7.19
N ILE A 225 -5.17 -13.91 8.45
CA ILE A 225 -4.34 -14.68 9.36
C ILE A 225 -5.12 -15.96 9.58
N THR A 226 -4.79 -16.95 8.76
CA THR A 226 -5.36 -18.28 8.90
C THR A 226 -4.96 -18.78 10.28
N PRO A 227 -5.74 -19.66 10.92
CA PRO A 227 -5.35 -20.23 12.21
C PRO A 227 -3.93 -20.83 12.18
N ALA A 228 -3.54 -21.43 11.06
CA ALA A 228 -2.18 -21.92 10.84
C ALA A 228 -1.13 -20.80 10.87
N MET A 229 -1.40 -19.66 10.21
CA MET A 229 -0.52 -18.50 10.21
C MET A 229 -0.47 -17.81 11.57
N SER A 230 -1.59 -17.69 12.29
CA SER A 230 -1.62 -17.16 13.66
C SER A 230 -0.73 -18.00 14.58
N SER A 231 -0.92 -19.32 14.55
CA SER A 231 -0.10 -20.23 15.36
C SER A 231 1.37 -20.21 14.95
N TRP A 232 1.68 -20.04 13.67
CA TRP A 232 3.07 -19.89 13.22
C TRP A 232 3.69 -18.59 13.73
N LEU A 233 2.99 -17.45 13.62
CA LEU A 233 3.44 -16.14 14.10
C LEU A 233 3.65 -16.13 15.62
N GLU A 234 2.76 -16.76 16.38
CA GLU A 234 2.91 -16.92 17.83
C GLU A 234 4.18 -17.71 18.17
N ARG A 235 4.39 -18.88 17.54
CA ARG A 235 5.59 -19.70 17.74
C ARG A 235 6.86 -18.96 17.33
N MET A 236 6.80 -18.18 16.27
CA MET A 236 7.93 -17.38 15.79
C MET A 236 8.27 -16.25 16.74
N GLY A 237 7.26 -15.54 17.26
CA GLY A 237 7.41 -14.55 18.32
C GLY A 237 7.96 -15.15 19.61
N ASP A 238 7.54 -16.37 19.99
CA ASP A 238 8.10 -17.13 21.11
C ASP A 238 9.58 -17.46 20.87
N GLY A 239 9.93 -17.93 19.66
CA GLY A 239 11.30 -18.24 19.27
C GLY A 239 12.22 -17.02 19.30
N LEU A 240 11.75 -15.87 18.79
CA LEU A 240 12.47 -14.60 18.88
C LEU A 240 12.67 -14.15 20.33
N ARG A 241 11.64 -14.30 21.19
CA ARG A 241 11.74 -13.98 22.62
C ARG A 241 12.74 -14.88 23.35
N ALA A 242 12.70 -16.19 23.10
CA ALA A 242 13.65 -17.13 23.68
C ALA A 242 15.09 -16.84 23.25
N ALA A 243 15.29 -16.56 21.95
CA ALA A 243 16.59 -16.14 21.43
C ALA A 243 17.07 -14.83 22.08
N ALA A 244 16.22 -13.80 22.14
CA ALA A 244 16.60 -12.53 22.75
C ALA A 244 17.01 -12.70 24.23
N GLN A 245 16.29 -13.53 24.99
CA GLN A 245 16.66 -13.87 26.36
C GLN A 245 18.01 -14.58 26.47
N GLN A 246 18.27 -15.56 25.60
CA GLN A 246 19.56 -16.28 25.54
C GLN A 246 20.73 -15.34 25.24
N TRP A 247 20.51 -14.35 24.38
CA TRP A 247 21.52 -13.37 23.97
C TRP A 247 21.56 -12.13 24.88
N HIS A 248 20.77 -12.09 25.95
CA HIS A 248 20.62 -10.94 26.85
C HIS A 248 20.25 -9.62 26.13
N LEU A 249 19.46 -9.73 25.06
CA LEU A 249 18.95 -8.62 24.29
C LEU A 249 17.54 -8.25 24.73
N GLN A 250 17.21 -6.96 24.63
CA GLN A 250 15.84 -6.50 24.76
C GLN A 250 15.08 -6.79 23.46
N LEU A 251 13.94 -7.46 23.57
CA LEU A 251 13.00 -7.62 22.47
C LEU A 251 11.72 -6.88 22.83
N GLU A 252 11.52 -5.72 22.24
CA GLU A 252 10.32 -4.92 22.47
C GLU A 252 9.33 -5.18 21.32
N PRO A 253 8.10 -5.65 21.62
CA PRO A 253 7.07 -5.65 20.60
C PRO A 253 6.77 -4.20 20.24
N VAL A 254 6.86 -3.86 18.96
CA VAL A 254 6.45 -2.54 18.52
C VAL A 254 4.93 -2.54 18.49
N LEU A 255 4.33 -2.05 19.58
CA LEU A 255 2.89 -1.97 19.71
C LEU A 255 2.34 -1.07 18.61
N GLN A 256 1.60 -1.66 17.66
CA GLN A 256 0.76 -0.88 16.79
C GLN A 256 -0.43 -0.36 17.62
N PRO A 257 -0.83 0.90 17.47
CA PRO A 257 -2.00 1.42 18.16
C PRO A 257 -3.22 0.57 17.75
N ILE A 258 -3.74 -0.21 18.71
CA ILE A 258 -4.96 -0.99 18.55
C ILE A 258 -6.09 0.01 18.30
N ARG A 259 -6.57 0.10 17.07
CA ARG A 259 -7.84 0.78 16.78
C ARG A 259 -8.98 -0.16 17.13
N ASP A 260 -9.82 0.29 18.04
CA ASP A 260 -11.16 -0.24 18.33
C ASP A 260 -11.24 -1.65 18.92
N GLY A 261 -10.83 -1.82 20.18
CA GLY A 261 -11.41 -2.81 21.12
C GLY A 261 -11.47 -4.28 20.70
N ALA A 262 -10.88 -4.64 19.55
CA ALA A 262 -10.85 -5.98 19.00
C ALA A 262 -9.73 -6.79 19.67
N ALA A 263 -9.85 -8.11 19.57
CA ALA A 263 -8.86 -9.05 20.07
C ALA A 263 -7.44 -8.63 19.63
N LEU A 264 -6.49 -8.74 20.55
CA LEU A 264 -5.07 -8.44 20.33
C LEU A 264 -4.60 -9.06 19.00
N GLU A 265 -4.29 -8.23 18.00
CA GLU A 265 -3.66 -8.72 16.78
C GLU A 265 -2.30 -9.34 17.14
N PRO A 266 -1.88 -10.43 16.45
CA PRO A 266 -0.57 -11.00 16.68
C PRO A 266 0.49 -9.93 16.40
N VAL A 267 1.42 -9.77 17.33
CA VAL A 267 2.56 -8.88 17.15
C VAL A 267 3.33 -9.35 15.92
N THR A 268 3.38 -8.52 14.89
CA THR A 268 4.12 -8.79 13.66
C THR A 268 5.42 -8.00 13.60
N GLN A 269 5.71 -7.17 14.60
CA GLN A 269 6.87 -6.28 14.61
C GLN A 269 7.61 -6.34 15.94
N TRP A 270 8.92 -6.49 15.85
CA TRP A 270 9.83 -6.59 16.98
C TRP A 270 11.04 -5.70 16.78
N GLN A 271 11.52 -5.10 17.85
CA GLN A 271 12.80 -4.43 17.90
C GLN A 271 13.80 -5.31 18.64
N ILE A 272 14.91 -5.69 17.99
CA ILE A 272 15.99 -6.50 18.56
C ILE A 272 17.12 -5.57 18.99
N GLY A 273 17.30 -5.41 20.30
CA GLY A 273 18.22 -4.41 20.85
C GLY A 273 17.85 -3.00 20.37
N ASN A 274 18.84 -2.19 20.03
CA ASN A 274 18.63 -0.85 19.46
C ASN A 274 19.01 -0.78 17.97
N TRP A 275 19.24 -1.92 17.32
CA TRP A 275 19.99 -1.99 16.07
C TRP A 275 19.25 -2.63 14.90
N LEU A 276 18.15 -3.34 15.15
CA LEU A 276 17.33 -3.93 14.11
C LEU A 276 15.84 -3.91 14.48
N ASN A 277 15.04 -3.38 13.58
CA ASN A 277 13.60 -3.61 13.56
C ASN A 277 13.29 -4.74 12.60
N LEU A 278 12.45 -5.67 13.04
CA LEU A 278 12.01 -6.83 12.28
C LEU A 278 10.50 -6.80 12.21
N GLN A 279 9.95 -6.83 11.01
CA GLN A 279 8.52 -6.90 10.75
C GLN A 279 8.24 -8.10 9.85
N ILE A 280 7.20 -8.85 10.19
CA ILE A 280 6.65 -9.91 9.35
C ILE A 280 5.39 -9.39 8.71
N ILE A 281 5.41 -9.33 7.39
CA ILE A 281 4.28 -8.98 6.57
C ILE A 281 3.81 -10.29 5.96
N PRO A 282 2.71 -10.88 6.43
CA PRO A 282 2.24 -12.11 5.82
C PRO A 282 1.98 -11.91 4.31
N ILE A 283 1.93 -12.98 3.53
CA ILE A 283 1.54 -12.90 2.11
C ILE A 283 0.17 -13.54 1.96
N PRO A 284 -0.79 -12.91 1.27
CA PRO A 284 -2.16 -13.44 1.18
C PRO A 284 -2.29 -14.81 0.48
N SER A 285 -1.25 -15.34 -0.18
CA SER A 285 -1.22 -16.73 -0.67
C SER A 285 -1.22 -17.77 0.45
N GLY A 286 -0.95 -17.35 1.70
CA GLY A 286 -1.13 -18.14 2.91
C GLY A 286 -0.05 -19.18 3.19
N ASP A 287 0.97 -19.31 2.33
CA ASP A 287 2.09 -20.26 2.48
C ASP A 287 3.46 -19.58 2.61
N ALA A 288 3.49 -18.25 2.49
CA ALA A 288 4.69 -17.45 2.54
C ALA A 288 4.47 -16.15 3.31
N LEU A 289 5.55 -15.60 3.84
CA LEU A 289 5.61 -14.37 4.61
C LEU A 289 6.78 -13.55 4.08
N GLN A 290 6.69 -12.23 4.20
CA GLN A 290 7.78 -11.32 3.95
C GLN A 290 8.38 -10.87 5.29
N LEU A 291 9.65 -11.17 5.49
CA LEU A 291 10.49 -10.64 6.55
C LEU A 291 11.07 -9.30 6.09
N HIS A 292 10.59 -8.22 6.69
CA HIS A 292 11.08 -6.86 6.51
C HIS A 292 12.02 -6.52 7.67
N ALA A 293 13.30 -6.30 7.38
CA ALA A 293 14.31 -5.96 8.38
C ALA A 293 14.88 -4.57 8.11
N VAL A 294 14.89 -3.71 9.12
CA VAL A 294 15.35 -2.32 9.05
C VAL A 294 16.46 -2.08 10.06
N TRP A 295 17.65 -1.78 9.56
CA TRP A 295 18.83 -1.44 10.33
C TRP A 295 18.72 -0.04 10.93
N GLN A 296 19.09 0.10 12.22
CA GLN A 296 18.85 1.33 12.99
C GLN A 296 20.10 1.99 13.60
N ILE A 297 21.28 1.35 13.55
CA ILE A 297 22.52 1.89 14.14
C ILE A 297 23.52 2.27 13.05
N VAL A 298 24.75 2.63 13.44
CA VAL A 298 25.84 2.99 12.51
C VAL A 298 26.71 1.77 12.15
N THR A 299 26.73 0.73 12.98
CA THR A 299 27.57 -0.46 12.74
C THR A 299 26.87 -1.41 11.76
N PRO A 300 27.48 -1.74 10.61
CA PRO A 300 26.87 -2.67 9.68
C PRO A 300 26.70 -4.07 10.27
N ILE A 301 25.68 -4.78 9.81
CA ILE A 301 25.37 -6.15 10.22
C ILE A 301 25.18 -7.03 8.99
N VAL A 302 25.29 -8.34 9.17
CA VAL A 302 24.98 -9.34 8.14
C VAL A 302 23.81 -10.17 8.64
N LEU A 303 22.75 -10.26 7.85
CA LEU A 303 21.59 -11.10 8.09
C LEU A 303 21.68 -12.34 7.20
N GLU A 304 21.60 -13.52 7.81
CA GLU A 304 21.55 -14.81 7.12
C GLU A 304 20.26 -15.55 7.46
N LEU A 305 19.67 -16.18 6.44
CA LEU A 305 18.62 -17.17 6.61
C LEU A 305 19.17 -18.53 6.21
N ILE A 306 19.11 -19.46 7.15
CA ILE A 306 19.71 -20.78 7.03
C ILE A 306 18.59 -21.82 7.04
N VAL A 307 18.59 -22.73 6.08
CA VAL A 307 17.63 -23.86 6.07
C VAL A 307 18.08 -24.98 7.01
N ALA A 308 17.17 -25.88 7.41
CA ALA A 308 17.41 -26.96 8.38
C ALA A 308 18.70 -27.79 8.17
N ASN A 309 19.16 -27.96 6.93
CA ASN A 309 20.40 -28.70 6.64
C ASN A 309 21.69 -27.88 6.84
N GLY A 310 21.59 -26.65 7.37
CA GLY A 310 22.71 -25.76 7.64
C GLY A 310 23.18 -24.94 6.44
N LEU A 311 22.54 -25.07 5.27
CA LEU A 311 22.89 -24.25 4.10
C LEU A 311 22.34 -22.83 4.25
N VAL A 312 23.20 -21.84 3.97
CA VAL A 312 22.78 -20.44 3.88
C VAL A 312 21.93 -20.28 2.63
N ARG A 313 20.63 -20.03 2.82
CA ARG A 313 19.68 -19.78 1.73
C ARG A 313 19.89 -18.39 1.16
N GLN A 314 19.98 -17.39 2.04
CA GLN A 314 20.14 -15.98 1.69
C GLN A 314 21.03 -15.28 2.71
N ARG A 315 21.84 -14.33 2.23
CA ARG A 315 22.74 -13.50 3.03
C ARG A 315 22.66 -12.06 2.55
N TYR A 316 22.46 -11.14 3.48
CA TYR A 316 22.31 -9.71 3.20
C TYR A 316 23.21 -8.91 4.13
N GLN A 317 23.84 -7.87 3.62
CA GLN A 317 24.60 -6.92 4.44
C GLN A 317 23.78 -5.65 4.60
N LEU A 318 23.39 -5.34 5.84
CA LEU A 318 22.67 -4.12 6.16
C LEU A 318 23.64 -3.04 6.64
N ASN A 319 23.54 -1.86 6.04
CA ASN A 319 24.39 -0.70 6.30
C ASN A 319 23.68 0.60 5.84
N ALA A 320 24.37 1.73 5.88
CA ALA A 320 23.79 3.02 5.48
C ALA A 320 23.34 3.08 4.01
N GLN A 321 23.95 2.27 3.13
CA GLN A 321 23.60 2.18 1.71
C GLN A 321 22.48 1.18 1.44
N CYS A 322 22.31 0.18 2.31
CA CYS A 322 21.27 -0.84 2.25
C CYS A 322 20.64 -1.02 3.64
N PRO A 323 19.88 -0.03 4.15
CA PRO A 323 19.37 -0.07 5.52
C PRO A 323 18.19 -1.02 5.68
N ILE A 324 17.60 -1.50 4.59
CA ILE A 324 16.37 -2.29 4.57
C ILE A 324 16.62 -3.56 3.76
N VAL A 325 16.08 -4.68 4.23
CA VAL A 325 15.98 -5.91 3.46
C VAL A 325 14.57 -6.50 3.53
N ASN A 326 14.09 -6.99 2.40
CA ASN A 326 12.84 -7.71 2.28
C ASN A 326 13.13 -9.15 1.85
N VAL A 327 12.64 -10.12 2.62
CA VAL A 327 12.92 -11.53 2.34
C VAL A 327 11.66 -12.38 2.40
N PHE A 328 11.41 -13.17 1.37
CA PHE A 328 10.27 -14.07 1.32
C PHE A 328 10.61 -15.44 1.92
N ILE A 329 9.93 -15.80 3.00
CA ILE A 329 10.07 -17.06 3.72
C ILE A 329 8.81 -17.91 3.54
N SER A 330 8.96 -19.21 3.32
CA SER A 330 7.80 -20.12 3.33
C SER A 330 7.52 -20.60 4.75
N MET A 331 6.24 -20.69 5.13
CA MET A 331 5.85 -21.30 6.41
C MET A 331 6.07 -22.81 6.46
N LYS A 332 6.44 -23.46 5.34
CA LYS A 332 6.72 -24.90 5.24
C LYS A 332 8.21 -25.22 5.42
N GLU A 333 9.05 -24.21 5.53
CA GLU A 333 10.49 -24.36 5.63
C GLU A 333 10.94 -24.05 7.05
N GLN A 334 11.68 -24.98 7.64
CA GLN A 334 12.40 -24.69 8.89
C GLN A 334 13.63 -23.85 8.55
N LEU A 335 13.61 -22.61 9.05
CA LEU A 335 14.64 -21.61 8.82
C LEU A 335 15.27 -21.18 10.15
N THR A 336 16.51 -20.70 10.11
CA THR A 336 17.17 -20.04 11.24
C THR A 336 17.65 -18.68 10.77
N LEU A 337 17.21 -17.63 11.47
CA LEU A 337 17.72 -16.28 11.29
C LEU A 337 19.01 -16.13 12.11
N ARG A 338 20.12 -15.83 11.43
CA ARG A 338 21.38 -15.45 12.08
C ARG A 338 21.77 -14.03 11.72
N ILE A 339 22.30 -13.32 12.71
CA ILE A 339 22.77 -11.96 12.52
C ILE A 339 24.18 -11.87 13.05
N TYR A 340 25.08 -11.34 12.22
CA TYR A 340 26.49 -11.19 12.53
C TYR A 340 26.89 -9.71 12.49
N ALA A 341 27.92 -9.37 13.26
CA ALA A 341 28.73 -8.20 12.96
C ALA A 341 29.53 -8.45 11.67
N VAL A 342 30.02 -7.39 11.02
CA VAL A 342 30.94 -7.52 9.85
C VAL A 342 32.19 -8.34 10.18
N THR A 343 32.59 -8.36 11.45
CA THR A 343 33.71 -9.17 11.97
C THR A 343 33.38 -10.65 12.14
N GLU A 344 32.26 -11.12 11.61
CA GLU A 344 31.74 -12.50 11.71
C GLU A 344 31.41 -12.96 13.14
N HIS A 345 31.37 -12.03 14.10
CA HIS A 345 30.86 -12.32 15.43
C HIS A 345 29.34 -12.46 15.40
N LEU A 346 28.82 -13.61 15.81
CA LEU A 346 27.38 -13.86 15.90
C LEU A 346 26.77 -12.96 16.99
N LEU A 347 25.78 -12.16 16.62
CA LEU A 347 25.08 -11.22 17.50
C LEU A 347 23.72 -11.75 17.94
N PHE A 348 23.06 -12.55 17.10
CA PHE A 348 21.74 -13.08 17.34
C PHE A 348 21.50 -14.32 16.48
N GLU A 349 20.84 -15.32 17.06
CA GLU A 349 20.40 -16.52 16.35
C GLU A 349 19.01 -16.92 16.87
N ALA A 350 18.04 -17.04 15.96
CA ALA A 350 16.69 -17.46 16.27
C ALA A 350 16.18 -18.49 15.25
N PRO A 351 15.83 -19.71 15.69
CA PRO A 351 15.15 -20.67 14.83
C PRO A 351 13.70 -20.22 14.60
N PHE A 352 13.22 -20.37 13.37
CA PHE A 352 11.82 -20.22 13.01
C PHE A 352 11.10 -21.56 13.19
N PRO A 353 9.81 -21.53 13.55
CA PRO A 353 9.04 -22.72 13.79
C PRO A 353 8.75 -23.50 12.50
N GLU A 354 8.56 -24.81 12.65
CA GLU A 354 7.96 -25.67 11.63
C GLU A 354 6.50 -25.30 11.32
#